data_AF-I1NJS2-F1
#
_entry.id   AF-I1NJS2-F1
#
_cell.length_a   1.000
_cell.length_b   1.000
_cell.length_c   1.000
_cell.angle_alpha   90.00
_cell.angle_beta   90.00
_cell.angle_gamma   90.00
#
_symmetry.space_group_name_H-M   'P 1'
#
loop_
_entity.id
_entity.type
_entity.pdbx_description
1 polymer ?
#
loop_
_entity_poly.entity_id
_entity_poly.type
_entity_poly.pdbx_seq_one_letter_code
_entity_poly.pdbx_strand_id
1 'polypeptide(L)'
;MGGDHGKLMKSLKGAAQKYLGVGFLLGFFLVLLTYFTVSEQFAIAAPNAIRKTSPGHASPTIPPPVEEKRPQLPPIIEQRQAPKAEHEHAAVVQEKTPSAEEIEIQKETEEDHTKEKPTDDVTTTVEESAPAKKPACDIQGPWASDVCSIDGDVRIHGAAHDVVIPPPIEGGGSNPNPREWRVVPYSRKHMGGLKEVAVREVASAADAPACDVRSPVPALVFAMGGLTGNYWHDFSDVLIPLYLQARRFDGEVQLVVENIQMWYVGKYKRVLDRLSRHDIVDMDRDDKVRCFPGAVVGIRMHKEFSIDPARDPTGHSMPEFTKFLRDTFALPRDAPVSLVDSAAAVRPRLMIISRRHPRKLMNVEEVVRVAERIGFEVVIGDPPFNVDVGEFAREVNRADVLMGVHGAGLTNSVFLPTGAVLIQVVPYGKMEHIGKVDFGDPAEDMRLKYMAYSAGVEESTLVETLGRDHPAVRDPESVHRSGWGKVAEYYLGKQDIRLDLARFEPLLRDAMDYLKHQ
;
A
#
# COMPACT_ATOMS: atom_id res chain seq x y z
N MET A 1 -35.23 -46.37 -49.63
CA MET A 1 -35.48 -44.92 -49.54
C MET A 1 -34.96 -44.45 -48.19
N GLY A 2 -33.70 -44.00 -48.13
CA GLY A 2 -33.06 -43.52 -46.91
C GLY A 2 -33.29 -42.02 -46.74
N GLY A 3 -34.01 -41.64 -45.68
CA GLY A 3 -34.36 -40.26 -45.33
C GLY A 3 -33.47 -39.69 -44.22
N ASP A 4 -33.00 -38.48 -44.47
CA ASP A 4 -32.02 -37.67 -43.76
C ASP A 4 -32.45 -37.24 -42.34
N HIS A 5 -32.12 -38.05 -41.32
CA HIS A 5 -32.27 -37.67 -39.90
C HIS A 5 -31.14 -36.76 -39.38
N GLY A 6 -30.08 -36.52 -40.18
CA GLY A 6 -28.89 -35.76 -39.76
C GLY A 6 -29.06 -34.24 -39.81
N LYS A 7 -29.92 -33.71 -40.69
CA LYS A 7 -30.13 -32.26 -40.83
C LYS A 7 -31.03 -31.64 -39.76
N LEU A 8 -31.99 -32.38 -39.20
CA LEU A 8 -32.94 -31.82 -38.22
C LEU A 8 -32.26 -31.50 -36.86
N MET A 9 -31.33 -32.35 -36.40
CA MET A 9 -30.62 -32.15 -35.13
C MET A 9 -29.58 -31.02 -35.17
N LYS A 10 -29.01 -30.69 -36.34
CA LYS A 10 -28.08 -29.55 -36.48
C LYS A 10 -28.81 -28.20 -36.43
N SER A 11 -30.04 -28.12 -36.93
CA SER A 11 -30.85 -26.89 -36.91
C SER A 11 -31.33 -26.52 -35.50
N LEU A 12 -31.73 -27.51 -34.69
CA LEU A 12 -32.18 -27.31 -33.31
C LEU A 12 -31.05 -26.84 -32.36
N LYS A 13 -29.81 -27.31 -32.54
CA LYS A 13 -28.66 -26.84 -31.75
C LYS A 13 -28.30 -25.39 -32.04
N GLY A 14 -28.40 -24.94 -33.29
CA GLY A 14 -28.11 -23.54 -33.66
C GLY A 14 -29.16 -22.54 -33.15
N ALA A 15 -30.43 -22.94 -33.05
CA ALA A 15 -31.47 -22.10 -32.48
C ALA A 15 -31.35 -21.97 -30.96
N ALA A 16 -31.12 -23.07 -30.24
CA ALA A 16 -30.98 -23.06 -28.77
C ALA A 16 -29.78 -22.20 -28.30
N GLN A 17 -28.68 -22.18 -29.06
CA GLN A 17 -27.50 -21.38 -28.74
C GLN A 17 -27.72 -19.87 -28.95
N LYS A 18 -28.58 -19.47 -29.91
CA LYS A 18 -28.96 -18.06 -30.13
C LYS A 18 -29.89 -17.53 -29.03
N TYR A 19 -30.80 -18.34 -28.50
CA TYR A 19 -31.69 -17.93 -27.41
C TYR A 19 -30.99 -17.89 -26.04
N LEU A 20 -29.94 -18.71 -25.83
CA LEU A 20 -29.12 -18.65 -24.61
C LEU A 20 -28.36 -17.32 -24.49
N GLY A 21 -27.79 -16.82 -25.60
CA GLY A 21 -27.07 -15.54 -25.61
C GLY A 21 -27.97 -14.33 -25.37
N VAL A 22 -29.19 -14.35 -25.92
CA VAL A 22 -30.20 -13.29 -25.70
C VAL A 22 -30.73 -13.34 -24.26
N GLY A 23 -30.93 -14.53 -23.69
CA GLY A 23 -31.31 -14.71 -22.29
C GLY A 23 -30.24 -14.22 -21.31
N PHE A 24 -28.96 -14.45 -21.61
CA PHE A 24 -27.84 -13.96 -20.80
C PHE A 24 -27.71 -12.43 -20.84
N LEU A 25 -27.88 -11.82 -22.02
CA LEU A 25 -27.86 -10.35 -22.16
C LEU A 25 -29.05 -9.68 -21.46
N LEU A 26 -30.27 -10.24 -21.57
CA LEU A 26 -31.44 -9.74 -20.85
C LEU A 26 -31.30 -9.91 -19.33
N GLY A 27 -30.76 -11.04 -18.88
CA GLY A 27 -30.46 -11.27 -17.46
C GLY A 27 -29.41 -10.32 -16.91
N PHE A 28 -28.31 -10.11 -17.65
CA PHE A 28 -27.27 -9.15 -17.29
C PHE A 28 -27.79 -7.72 -17.25
N PHE A 29 -28.63 -7.33 -18.22
CA PHE A 29 -29.22 -5.99 -18.25
C PHE A 29 -30.20 -5.78 -17.09
N LEU A 30 -31.00 -6.79 -16.73
CA LEU A 30 -31.90 -6.73 -15.56
C LEU A 30 -31.12 -6.62 -14.24
N VAL A 31 -30.02 -7.36 -14.08
CA VAL A 31 -29.14 -7.26 -12.90
C VAL A 31 -28.48 -5.88 -12.82
N LEU A 32 -28.01 -5.34 -13.95
CA LEU A 32 -27.45 -3.99 -14.00
C LEU A 32 -28.51 -2.93 -13.66
N LEU A 33 -29.73 -3.08 -14.17
CA LEU A 33 -30.82 -2.15 -13.89
C LEU A 33 -31.22 -2.19 -12.41
N THR A 34 -31.27 -3.37 -11.80
CA THR A 34 -31.49 -3.51 -10.34
C THR A 34 -30.33 -2.95 -9.53
N TYR A 35 -29.08 -3.09 -10.01
CA TYR A 35 -27.93 -2.50 -9.35
C TYR A 35 -28.00 -0.98 -9.37
N PHE A 36 -28.31 -0.36 -10.51
CA PHE A 36 -28.44 1.10 -10.60
C PHE A 36 -29.64 1.64 -9.82
N THR A 37 -30.80 0.97 -9.82
CA THR A 37 -31.97 1.43 -9.07
C THR A 37 -31.79 1.29 -7.56
N VAL A 38 -31.11 0.24 -7.08
CA VAL A 38 -30.77 0.07 -5.67
C VAL A 38 -29.66 1.06 -5.25
N SER A 39 -28.68 1.32 -6.12
CA SER A 39 -27.59 2.28 -5.84
C SER A 39 -28.07 3.72 -5.69
N GLU A 40 -29.07 4.15 -6.49
CA GLU A 40 -29.66 5.48 -6.33
C GLU A 40 -30.53 5.60 -5.06
N GLN A 41 -31.14 4.52 -4.59
CA GLN A 41 -31.88 4.49 -3.33
C GLN A 41 -30.96 4.57 -2.09
N PHE A 42 -29.69 4.14 -2.20
CA PHE A 42 -28.69 4.28 -1.15
C PHE A 42 -27.91 5.61 -1.19
N ALA A 43 -28.03 6.39 -2.27
CA ALA A 43 -27.43 7.72 -2.37
C ALA A 43 -28.31 8.85 -1.77
N ILE A 44 -29.59 8.58 -1.47
CA ILE A 44 -30.50 9.57 -0.88
C ILE A 44 -31.24 8.96 0.32
N ALA A 45 -30.54 8.73 1.43
CA ALA A 45 -31.14 8.60 2.75
C ALA A 45 -30.08 8.73 3.87
N ALA A 46 -29.89 9.94 4.39
CA ALA A 46 -29.29 10.13 5.70
C ALA A 46 -30.31 10.83 6.62
N PRO A 47 -30.89 10.14 7.61
CA PRO A 47 -31.58 10.80 8.70
C PRO A 47 -30.73 10.75 9.98
N ASN A 48 -30.36 11.95 10.44
CA ASN A 48 -30.22 12.35 11.85
C ASN A 48 -29.14 11.67 12.71
N ALA A 49 -27.93 12.25 12.71
CA ALA A 49 -27.03 12.19 13.86
C ALA A 49 -27.10 13.52 14.63
N ILE A 50 -27.70 13.47 15.82
CA ILE A 50 -27.91 14.59 16.75
C ILE A 50 -26.55 15.02 17.33
N ARG A 51 -26.15 16.26 17.01
CA ARG A 51 -24.93 16.92 17.51
C ARG A 51 -25.18 17.43 18.94
N LYS A 52 -24.63 16.77 19.96
CA LYS A 52 -24.54 17.34 21.32
C LYS A 52 -23.45 18.41 21.34
N THR A 53 -23.83 19.66 21.62
CA THR A 53 -22.92 20.74 22.01
C THR A 53 -23.26 21.16 23.44
N SER A 54 -22.22 21.41 24.24
CA SER A 54 -22.33 21.98 25.60
C SER A 54 -21.96 23.47 25.57
N PRO A 55 -22.39 24.29 26.56
CA PRO A 55 -22.72 25.71 26.35
C PRO A 55 -21.69 26.73 26.86
N GLY A 56 -21.78 27.96 26.35
CA GLY A 56 -21.45 29.17 27.12
C GLY A 56 -20.86 30.36 26.35
N HIS A 57 -21.70 31.29 25.85
CA HIS A 57 -21.71 32.73 26.19
C HIS A 57 -22.75 33.51 25.35
N ALA A 58 -23.16 34.70 25.83
CA ALA A 58 -24.55 35.19 25.82
C ALA A 58 -24.89 36.38 24.88
N SER A 59 -26.15 36.35 24.37
CA SER A 59 -27.12 37.44 24.06
C SER A 59 -26.83 38.53 23.00
N PRO A 60 -27.86 39.25 22.43
CA PRO A 60 -29.30 39.28 22.75
C PRO A 60 -30.35 39.19 21.58
N THR A 61 -31.49 38.56 21.93
CA THR A 61 -32.94 38.80 21.70
C THR A 61 -33.53 39.56 20.48
N ILE A 62 -34.55 38.95 19.82
CA ILE A 62 -35.88 39.50 19.37
C ILE A 62 -36.85 38.29 19.09
N PRO A 63 -38.18 38.36 19.34
CA PRO A 63 -39.06 37.19 19.60
C PRO A 63 -39.91 36.67 18.41
N PRO A 64 -40.56 35.48 18.52
CA PRO A 64 -41.36 34.86 17.45
C PRO A 64 -42.90 34.95 17.69
N PRO A 65 -43.75 34.62 16.70
CA PRO A 65 -45.19 34.40 16.92
C PRO A 65 -45.58 32.91 17.02
N VAL A 66 -46.19 32.56 18.17
CA VAL A 66 -47.44 31.77 18.45
C VAL A 66 -47.88 30.75 17.38
N GLU A 67 -47.74 29.43 17.59
CA GLU A 67 -48.57 28.43 18.34
C GLU A 67 -49.75 27.83 17.52
N GLU A 68 -49.73 26.51 17.32
CA GLU A 68 -50.95 25.69 17.51
C GLU A 68 -50.60 24.21 17.79
N LYS A 69 -51.38 23.60 18.68
CA LYS A 69 -51.08 22.33 19.35
C LYS A 69 -52.30 21.41 19.28
N ARG A 70 -52.02 20.10 19.15
CA ARG A 70 -52.82 18.88 19.49
C ARG A 70 -53.43 18.10 18.32
N PRO A 71 -53.78 16.80 18.49
CA PRO A 71 -53.34 15.80 19.50
C PRO A 71 -52.81 14.49 18.89
N GLN A 72 -51.98 13.76 19.64
CA GLN A 72 -51.62 12.36 19.37
C GLN A 72 -52.74 11.40 19.79
N LEU A 73 -52.94 10.32 19.02
CA LEU A 73 -53.35 9.01 19.52
C LEU A 73 -52.49 7.92 18.85
N PRO A 74 -52.10 6.84 19.56
CA PRO A 74 -51.19 5.80 19.09
C PRO A 74 -51.95 4.78 18.22
N PRO A 75 -51.28 3.96 17.38
CA PRO A 75 -51.18 2.55 17.83
C PRO A 75 -50.07 1.66 17.20
N ILE A 76 -49.87 0.53 17.89
CA ILE A 76 -49.52 -0.83 17.41
C ILE A 76 -48.05 -1.19 17.13
N ILE A 77 -47.59 -2.10 17.99
CA ILE A 77 -46.43 -2.98 17.86
C ILE A 77 -46.68 -3.96 16.70
N GLU A 78 -45.82 -3.94 15.70
CA GLU A 78 -45.66 -5.05 14.76
C GLU A 78 -44.19 -5.48 14.80
N GLN A 79 -43.94 -6.69 15.31
CA GLN A 79 -42.63 -7.34 15.21
C GLN A 79 -42.31 -7.58 13.74
N ARG A 80 -41.28 -6.90 13.20
CA ARG A 80 -40.66 -7.26 11.92
C ARG A 80 -39.26 -7.79 12.15
N GLN A 81 -39.08 -9.05 11.79
CA GLN A 81 -37.80 -9.72 11.67
C GLN A 81 -36.93 -8.97 10.66
N ALA A 82 -35.66 -8.75 11.02
CA ALA A 82 -34.65 -8.18 10.14
C ALA A 82 -34.36 -9.15 8.96
N PRO A 83 -34.20 -8.64 7.72
CA PRO A 83 -33.72 -9.45 6.61
C PRO A 83 -32.29 -9.92 6.88
N LYS A 84 -32.02 -11.20 6.58
CA LYS A 84 -30.65 -11.74 6.51
C LYS A 84 -29.89 -10.97 5.44
N ALA A 85 -28.78 -10.35 5.82
CA ALA A 85 -27.83 -9.78 4.88
C ALA A 85 -27.20 -10.91 4.05
N GLU A 86 -27.40 -10.87 2.74
CA GLU A 86 -26.68 -11.70 1.79
C GLU A 86 -25.20 -11.28 1.75
N HIS A 87 -24.33 -12.28 1.71
CA HIS A 87 -22.88 -12.10 1.68
C HIS A 87 -22.44 -11.43 0.38
N GLU A 88 -21.93 -10.19 0.47
CA GLU A 88 -21.12 -9.59 -0.59
C GLU A 88 -19.74 -10.26 -0.62
N HIS A 89 -19.53 -11.09 -1.63
CA HIS A 89 -18.21 -11.61 -2.00
C HIS A 89 -17.40 -10.46 -2.63
N ALA A 90 -16.39 -9.97 -1.92
CA ALA A 90 -15.28 -9.26 -2.54
C ALA A 90 -14.59 -10.22 -3.52
N ALA A 91 -14.57 -9.84 -4.79
CA ALA A 91 -13.93 -10.61 -5.85
C ALA A 91 -12.43 -10.77 -5.57
N VAL A 92 -12.01 -12.02 -5.40
CA VAL A 92 -10.60 -12.40 -5.44
C VAL A 92 -10.14 -12.21 -6.88
N VAL A 93 -9.31 -11.19 -7.12
CA VAL A 93 -8.58 -11.05 -8.38
C VAL A 93 -7.63 -12.24 -8.48
N GLN A 94 -7.84 -13.09 -9.48
CA GLN A 94 -6.94 -14.19 -9.80
C GLN A 94 -5.61 -13.61 -10.28
N GLU A 95 -4.58 -13.71 -9.44
CA GLU A 95 -3.19 -13.55 -9.84
C GLU A 95 -2.84 -14.58 -10.93
N LYS A 96 -2.25 -14.11 -12.03
CA LYS A 96 -1.36 -14.97 -12.83
C LYS A 96 0.02 -14.85 -12.23
N THR A 97 0.44 -15.90 -11.53
CA THR A 97 1.76 -16.03 -10.90
C THR A 97 2.84 -16.31 -11.95
N PRO A 98 4.07 -15.78 -11.80
CA PRO A 98 5.27 -16.37 -12.40
C PRO A 98 5.60 -17.73 -11.76
N SER A 99 6.33 -18.57 -12.48
CA SER A 99 6.76 -19.91 -12.06
C SER A 99 7.54 -19.91 -10.74
N ALA A 100 7.39 -20.99 -9.97
CA ALA A 100 7.89 -21.18 -8.61
C ALA A 100 9.41 -21.46 -8.49
N GLU A 101 10.26 -20.73 -9.20
CA GLU A 101 11.73 -20.93 -9.17
C GLU A 101 12.57 -19.73 -8.70
N GLU A 102 11.98 -18.65 -8.19
CA GLU A 102 12.77 -17.45 -7.79
C GLU A 102 12.70 -17.09 -6.29
N ILE A 103 12.62 -18.08 -5.40
CA ILE A 103 12.95 -17.86 -3.98
C ILE A 103 13.97 -18.91 -3.54
N GLU A 104 15.21 -18.76 -4.02
CA GLU A 104 16.38 -19.30 -3.34
C GLU A 104 17.22 -18.14 -2.79
N ILE A 105 17.18 -18.00 -1.47
CA ILE A 105 18.10 -17.16 -0.69
C ILE A 105 19.44 -17.90 -0.67
N GLN A 106 20.42 -17.42 -1.45
CA GLN A 106 21.76 -17.99 -1.45
C GLN A 106 22.55 -17.53 -0.21
N LYS A 107 23.09 -18.52 0.50
CA LYS A 107 24.03 -18.38 1.62
C LYS A 107 25.37 -17.88 1.10
N GLU A 108 25.92 -16.84 1.72
CA GLU A 108 27.33 -16.48 1.58
C GLU A 108 28.20 -17.53 2.28
N THR A 109 29.20 -18.04 1.55
CA THR A 109 30.38 -18.69 2.13
C THR A 109 31.61 -18.02 1.54
N GLU A 110 32.39 -17.40 2.42
CA GLU A 110 33.75 -16.96 2.19
C GLU A 110 34.63 -18.17 1.84
N GLU A 111 35.37 -18.13 0.73
CA GLU A 111 36.62 -18.88 0.61
C GLU A 111 37.70 -18.08 -0.15
N ASP A 112 38.89 -18.30 0.38
CA ASP A 112 40.21 -17.68 0.25
C ASP A 112 40.84 -17.84 -1.15
N HIS A 113 41.40 -16.76 -1.71
CA HIS A 113 42.19 -16.79 -2.94
C HIS A 113 43.69 -16.77 -2.65
N THR A 114 44.37 -17.89 -2.89
CA THR A 114 45.83 -17.95 -2.98
C THR A 114 46.32 -18.20 -4.41
N LYS A 115 47.20 -17.28 -4.83
CA LYS A 115 48.41 -17.40 -5.69
C LYS A 115 48.30 -17.58 -7.21
N GLU A 116 48.87 -16.57 -7.85
CA GLU A 116 49.31 -16.43 -9.25
C GLU A 116 50.34 -17.47 -9.73
N LYS A 117 50.39 -17.66 -11.07
CA LYS A 117 51.65 -17.55 -11.83
C LYS A 117 51.39 -17.18 -13.32
N PRO A 118 52.39 -16.59 -14.01
CA PRO A 118 52.20 -15.72 -15.19
C PRO A 118 52.58 -16.40 -16.51
N THR A 119 52.12 -15.83 -17.64
CA THR A 119 52.85 -15.85 -18.92
C THR A 119 52.38 -14.74 -19.86
N ASP A 120 53.37 -13.94 -20.24
CA ASP A 120 53.71 -13.41 -21.57
C ASP A 120 52.93 -12.27 -22.25
N ASP A 121 53.78 -11.34 -22.69
CA ASP A 121 53.61 -9.99 -23.18
C ASP A 121 53.30 -9.99 -24.68
N VAL A 122 52.18 -9.37 -25.07
CA VAL A 122 51.98 -8.86 -26.44
C VAL A 122 51.40 -7.47 -26.34
N THR A 123 52.28 -6.51 -26.57
CA THR A 123 52.01 -5.09 -26.74
C THR A 123 50.95 -4.88 -27.82
N THR A 124 49.74 -4.47 -27.42
CA THR A 124 48.75 -3.89 -28.33
C THR A 124 48.39 -2.50 -27.82
N THR A 125 48.59 -1.51 -28.68
CA THR A 125 48.23 -0.11 -28.48
C THR A 125 46.74 -0.01 -28.15
N VAL A 126 46.44 0.25 -26.88
CA VAL A 126 45.09 0.57 -26.42
C VAL A 126 44.81 2.01 -26.86
N GLU A 127 44.01 2.16 -27.91
CA GLU A 127 43.23 3.38 -28.08
C GLU A 127 42.39 3.55 -26.81
N GLU A 128 42.63 4.63 -26.09
CA GLU A 128 41.92 4.99 -24.86
C GLU A 128 40.45 5.26 -25.23
N SER A 129 39.65 4.19 -25.28
CA SER A 129 38.21 4.27 -25.48
C SER A 129 37.63 5.08 -24.33
N ALA A 130 36.99 6.20 -24.64
CA ALA A 130 36.20 6.97 -23.69
C ALA A 130 35.36 6.03 -22.82
N PRO A 131 35.25 6.27 -21.50
CA PRO A 131 34.51 5.39 -20.60
C PRO A 131 33.10 5.16 -21.15
N ALA A 132 32.71 3.89 -21.25
CA ALA A 132 31.41 3.49 -21.78
C ALA A 132 30.30 4.27 -21.05
N LYS A 133 29.47 5.00 -21.80
CA LYS A 133 28.33 5.76 -21.27
C LYS A 133 27.49 4.82 -20.40
N LYS A 134 27.34 5.17 -19.11
CA LYS A 134 26.49 4.42 -18.17
C LYS A 134 25.08 4.31 -18.79
N PRO A 135 24.45 3.13 -18.81
CA PRO A 135 23.11 2.99 -19.35
C PRO A 135 22.15 3.90 -18.59
N ALA A 136 21.21 4.52 -19.31
CA ALA A 136 20.21 5.41 -18.73
C ALA A 136 19.30 4.67 -17.72
N CYS A 137 19.10 3.37 -17.94
CA CYS A 137 18.24 2.51 -17.13
C CYS A 137 19.04 1.43 -16.41
N ASP A 138 18.80 1.30 -15.12
CA ASP A 138 19.19 0.15 -14.30
C ASP A 138 18.00 -0.80 -14.21
N ILE A 139 18.10 -1.90 -14.97
CA ILE A 139 17.10 -2.98 -15.08
C ILE A 139 17.66 -4.33 -14.60
N GLN A 140 18.92 -4.35 -14.18
CA GLN A 140 19.66 -5.57 -13.81
C GLN A 140 19.82 -5.72 -12.29
N GLY A 141 19.31 -4.77 -11.52
CA GLY A 141 19.36 -4.82 -10.07
C GLY A 141 18.74 -6.11 -9.50
N PRO A 142 19.25 -6.63 -8.38
CA PRO A 142 18.73 -7.86 -7.74
C PRO A 142 17.33 -7.69 -7.13
N TRP A 143 16.73 -6.51 -7.28
CA TRP A 143 15.41 -6.17 -6.75
C TRP A 143 14.43 -6.03 -7.89
N ALA A 144 13.16 -6.20 -7.57
CA ALA A 144 12.09 -6.14 -8.53
C ALA A 144 11.81 -4.71 -9.04
N SER A 145 12.74 -3.76 -9.15
CA SER A 145 12.43 -2.41 -9.67
C SER A 145 13.34 -2.03 -10.83
N ASP A 146 12.74 -1.51 -11.89
CA ASP A 146 13.46 -0.93 -13.03
C ASP A 146 13.41 0.60 -12.92
N VAL A 147 14.56 1.27 -13.01
CA VAL A 147 14.62 2.73 -12.91
C VAL A 147 15.56 3.32 -13.95
N CYS A 148 15.07 4.29 -14.71
CA CYS A 148 15.87 5.14 -15.58
C CYS A 148 16.11 6.50 -14.93
N SER A 149 17.35 6.97 -14.93
CA SER A 149 17.72 8.34 -14.53
C SER A 149 18.36 9.03 -15.72
N ILE A 150 17.71 10.10 -16.17
CA ILE A 150 18.02 10.78 -17.42
C ILE A 150 18.29 12.25 -17.11
N ASP A 151 19.47 12.72 -17.49
CA ASP A 151 19.87 14.12 -17.37
C ASP A 151 19.83 14.77 -18.76
N GLY A 152 19.24 15.96 -18.87
CA GLY A 152 19.14 16.71 -20.13
C GLY A 152 17.75 16.68 -20.77
N ASP A 153 17.67 17.03 -22.05
CA ASP A 153 16.40 17.14 -22.78
C ASP A 153 15.67 15.79 -22.80
N VAL A 154 14.44 15.75 -22.26
CA VAL A 154 13.57 14.57 -22.28
C VAL A 154 12.20 14.96 -22.79
N ARG A 155 11.68 14.20 -23.76
CA ARG A 155 10.34 14.37 -24.33
C ARG A 155 9.45 13.22 -23.88
N ILE A 156 8.40 13.53 -23.13
CA ILE A 156 7.42 12.54 -22.66
C ILE A 156 6.13 12.74 -23.45
N HIS A 157 5.70 11.71 -24.17
CA HIS A 157 4.40 11.64 -24.81
C HIS A 157 3.51 10.71 -23.99
N GLY A 158 2.63 11.31 -23.18
CA GLY A 158 1.90 10.61 -22.13
C GLY A 158 1.05 9.46 -22.66
N ALA A 159 0.08 9.76 -23.52
CA ALA A 159 -0.90 8.81 -24.03
C ALA A 159 -0.28 7.66 -24.85
N ALA A 160 0.96 7.81 -25.34
CA ALA A 160 1.71 6.74 -25.99
C ALA A 160 2.64 5.95 -25.05
N HIS A 161 2.73 6.33 -23.78
CA HIS A 161 3.63 5.77 -22.79
C HIS A 161 5.08 5.77 -23.25
N ASP A 162 5.55 6.92 -23.74
CA ASP A 162 6.80 7.02 -24.47
C ASP A 162 7.66 8.17 -23.96
N VAL A 163 8.92 7.86 -23.64
CA VAL A 163 9.94 8.77 -23.13
C VAL A 163 11.11 8.76 -24.11
N VAL A 164 11.28 9.86 -24.82
CA VAL A 164 12.29 10.03 -25.87
C VAL A 164 13.45 10.86 -25.36
N ILE A 165 14.66 10.32 -25.52
CA ILE A 165 15.93 10.93 -25.11
C ILE A 165 16.71 11.33 -26.38
N PRO A 166 16.73 12.62 -26.72
CA PRO A 166 17.50 13.16 -27.83
C PRO A 166 19.00 13.21 -27.49
N PRO A 167 19.89 13.04 -28.48
CA PRO A 167 21.31 13.26 -28.26
C PRO A 167 21.59 14.74 -27.91
N PRO A 168 22.55 15.01 -27.01
CA PRO A 168 22.94 16.38 -26.67
C PRO A 168 23.42 17.14 -27.92
N ILE A 169 23.02 18.41 -28.04
CA ILE A 169 23.46 19.29 -29.13
C ILE A 169 24.99 19.51 -29.05
N GLU A 170 25.53 19.64 -27.84
CA GLU A 170 26.97 19.79 -27.58
C GLU A 170 27.79 18.59 -28.06
N GLY A 171 27.19 17.39 -28.11
CA GLY A 171 27.78 16.18 -28.66
C GLY A 171 27.61 16.01 -30.17
N GLY A 172 27.26 17.08 -30.89
CA GLY A 172 27.00 17.04 -32.34
C GLY A 172 25.60 16.59 -32.74
N GLY A 173 24.69 16.43 -31.77
CA GLY A 173 23.27 16.13 -32.05
C GLY A 173 22.99 14.77 -32.68
N SER A 174 23.93 13.82 -32.54
CA SER A 174 23.84 12.47 -33.11
C SER A 174 24.20 11.40 -32.07
N ASN A 175 23.46 10.28 -32.07
CA ASN A 175 23.73 9.07 -31.31
C ASN A 175 23.84 7.88 -32.27
N PRO A 176 25.04 7.33 -32.51
CA PRO A 176 25.22 6.25 -33.48
C PRO A 176 24.64 4.91 -33.01
N ASN A 177 24.39 4.75 -31.71
CA ASN A 177 23.93 3.49 -31.12
C ASN A 177 22.74 3.75 -30.16
N PRO A 178 21.57 4.15 -30.68
CA PRO A 178 20.39 4.39 -29.85
C PRO A 178 19.96 3.10 -29.14
N ARG A 179 19.53 3.25 -27.88
CA ARG A 179 19.04 2.17 -27.03
C ARG A 179 17.59 2.38 -26.65
N GLU A 180 16.90 1.28 -26.37
CA GLU A 180 15.52 1.27 -25.91
C GLU A 180 15.36 0.32 -24.72
N TRP A 181 14.51 0.73 -23.79
CA TRP A 181 14.10 -0.03 -22.61
C TRP A 181 12.58 0.01 -22.48
N ARG A 182 12.04 -1.05 -21.89
CA ARG A 182 10.63 -1.16 -21.49
C ARG A 182 10.60 -1.28 -19.98
N VAL A 183 9.94 -0.34 -19.32
CA VAL A 183 9.95 -0.22 -17.86
C VAL A 183 8.52 -0.18 -17.36
N VAL A 184 8.15 -1.06 -16.45
CA VAL A 184 6.96 -0.86 -15.62
C VAL A 184 7.36 0.15 -14.54
N PRO A 185 6.82 1.39 -14.52
CA PRO A 185 7.35 2.45 -13.66
C PRO A 185 6.81 2.31 -12.23
N TYR A 186 6.93 1.11 -11.65
CA TYR A 186 6.45 0.71 -10.34
C TYR A 186 7.59 0.03 -9.57
N SER A 187 7.48 -0.05 -8.24
CA SER A 187 8.50 -0.70 -7.39
C SER A 187 8.64 -2.20 -7.61
N ARG A 188 7.64 -2.84 -8.24
CA ARG A 188 7.64 -4.25 -8.64
C ARG A 188 7.53 -4.37 -10.18
N LYS A 189 8.58 -4.83 -10.84
CA LYS A 189 8.83 -4.81 -12.29
C LYS A 189 8.00 -5.84 -13.06
N HIS A 190 7.44 -6.80 -12.34
CA HIS A 190 6.51 -7.81 -12.88
C HIS A 190 5.07 -7.58 -12.41
N MET A 191 4.72 -6.34 -12.05
CA MET A 191 3.37 -6.02 -11.60
C MET A 191 2.38 -6.07 -12.76
N GLY A 192 1.45 -7.03 -12.70
CA GLY A 192 0.40 -7.17 -13.69
C GLY A 192 -0.60 -6.02 -13.65
N GLY A 193 -1.18 -5.69 -14.80
CA GLY A 193 -2.24 -4.68 -14.92
C GLY A 193 -1.75 -3.23 -15.06
N LEU A 194 -0.44 -3.00 -15.01
CA LEU A 194 0.19 -1.72 -15.30
C LEU A 194 0.78 -1.72 -16.71
N LYS A 195 0.82 -0.56 -17.37
CA LYS A 195 1.45 -0.42 -18.69
C LYS A 195 2.93 -0.14 -18.55
N GLU A 196 3.70 -0.75 -19.44
CA GLU A 196 5.10 -0.39 -19.63
C GLU A 196 5.25 0.97 -20.31
N VAL A 197 6.25 1.72 -19.87
CA VAL A 197 6.73 2.94 -20.50
C VAL A 197 7.95 2.59 -21.35
N ALA A 198 7.93 2.97 -22.64
CA ALA A 198 9.09 2.90 -23.51
C ALA A 198 10.03 4.06 -23.17
N VAL A 199 11.31 3.75 -22.92
CA VAL A 199 12.37 4.76 -22.75
C VAL A 199 13.35 4.56 -23.89
N ARG A 200 13.48 5.54 -24.79
CA ARG A 200 14.17 5.35 -26.07
C ARG A 200 15.10 6.52 -26.37
N GLU A 201 16.37 6.22 -26.63
CA GLU A 201 17.27 7.18 -27.26
C GLU A 201 16.99 7.25 -28.77
N VAL A 202 17.09 8.44 -29.37
CA VAL A 202 16.98 8.61 -30.82
C VAL A 202 18.34 8.88 -31.46
N ALA A 203 18.45 8.57 -32.75
CA ALA A 203 19.70 8.72 -33.51
C ALA A 203 20.06 10.19 -33.76
N SER A 204 19.08 11.05 -34.03
CA SER A 204 19.31 12.49 -34.20
C SER A 204 18.32 13.34 -33.40
N ALA A 205 18.70 14.58 -33.07
CA ALA A 205 17.81 15.51 -32.39
C ALA A 205 16.53 15.84 -33.20
N ALA A 206 16.58 15.67 -34.53
CA ALA A 206 15.47 15.88 -35.45
C ALA A 206 14.41 14.76 -35.41
N ASP A 207 14.81 13.55 -34.98
CA ASP A 207 13.89 12.40 -34.86
C ASP A 207 13.00 12.49 -33.61
N ALA A 208 13.36 13.35 -32.68
CA ALA A 208 12.61 13.54 -31.45
C ALA A 208 11.45 14.54 -31.66
N PRO A 209 10.25 14.26 -31.12
CA PRO A 209 9.05 15.05 -31.39
C PRO A 209 9.18 16.52 -30.95
N ALA A 210 8.41 17.43 -31.54
CA ALA A 210 8.38 18.82 -31.08
C ALA A 210 7.75 18.93 -29.68
N CYS A 211 8.16 19.93 -28.90
CA CYS A 211 7.58 20.19 -27.58
C CYS A 211 6.26 20.96 -27.71
N ASP A 212 5.17 20.41 -27.18
CA ASP A 212 3.92 21.16 -27.01
C ASP A 212 3.94 22.00 -25.73
N VAL A 213 4.57 21.44 -24.68
CA VAL A 213 4.72 22.08 -23.37
C VAL A 213 6.16 21.90 -22.90
N ARG A 214 6.76 22.96 -22.36
CA ARG A 214 8.08 22.89 -21.73
C ARG A 214 7.96 23.12 -20.24
N SER A 215 8.44 22.17 -19.45
CA SER A 215 8.56 22.27 -17.99
C SER A 215 9.94 22.82 -17.63
N PRO A 216 10.04 23.74 -16.64
CA PRO A 216 11.32 24.20 -16.12
C PRO A 216 11.95 23.22 -15.10
N VAL A 217 11.20 22.22 -14.65
CA VAL A 217 11.62 21.23 -13.65
C VAL A 217 11.67 19.82 -14.23
N PRO A 218 12.49 18.89 -13.70
CA PRO A 218 12.51 17.49 -14.14
C PRO A 218 11.17 16.77 -13.95
N ALA A 219 11.00 15.65 -14.64
CA ALA A 219 9.87 14.73 -14.45
C ALA A 219 10.23 13.56 -13.52
N LEU A 220 9.25 13.06 -12.77
CA LEU A 220 9.29 11.78 -12.09
C LEU A 220 8.08 10.95 -12.54
N VAL A 221 8.35 9.94 -13.36
CA VAL A 221 7.35 9.04 -13.94
C VAL A 221 7.20 7.82 -13.04
N PHE A 222 5.99 7.56 -12.55
CA PHE A 222 5.67 6.37 -11.77
C PHE A 222 4.23 5.90 -12.01
N ALA A 223 3.92 4.66 -11.63
CA ALA A 223 2.59 4.09 -11.75
C ALA A 223 1.82 4.09 -10.41
N MET A 224 0.51 4.31 -10.49
CA MET A 224 -0.45 3.96 -9.44
C MET A 224 -1.27 2.72 -9.85
N GLY A 225 -2.13 2.22 -8.98
CA GLY A 225 -2.82 0.93 -9.20
C GLY A 225 -1.97 -0.23 -8.70
N GLY A 226 -1.88 -1.33 -9.44
CA GLY A 226 -1.16 -2.53 -8.99
C GLY A 226 -1.71 -3.03 -7.65
N LEU A 227 -0.90 -2.94 -6.59
CA LEU A 227 -1.26 -3.34 -5.23
C LEU A 227 -1.79 -2.18 -4.35
N THR A 228 -1.81 -0.96 -4.87
CA THR A 228 -2.41 0.18 -4.15
C THR A 228 -3.88 -0.07 -3.83
N GLY A 229 -4.34 0.47 -2.69
CA GLY A 229 -5.67 0.24 -2.12
C GLY A 229 -5.58 -0.65 -0.88
N ASN A 230 -4.54 -1.48 -0.79
CA ASN A 230 -4.08 -2.03 0.47
C ASN A 230 -3.15 -1.01 1.15
N TYR A 231 -3.48 -0.63 2.39
CA TYR A 231 -2.78 0.44 3.10
C TYR A 231 -1.28 0.18 3.32
N TRP A 232 -0.86 -1.08 3.42
CA TRP A 232 0.56 -1.42 3.52
C TRP A 232 1.27 -1.17 2.18
N HIS A 233 0.71 -1.69 1.08
CA HIS A 233 1.23 -1.48 -0.27
C HIS A 233 1.24 -0.02 -0.70
N ASP A 234 0.26 0.77 -0.25
CA ASP A 234 0.28 2.21 -0.49
C ASP A 234 1.61 2.84 -0.03
N PHE A 235 2.17 2.38 1.10
CA PHE A 235 3.44 2.85 1.64
C PHE A 235 4.66 2.10 1.10
N SER A 236 4.66 0.77 1.19
CA SER A 236 5.81 -0.06 0.83
C SER A 236 6.13 0.04 -0.66
N ASP A 237 5.11 0.00 -1.51
CA ASP A 237 5.30 -0.09 -2.95
C ASP A 237 5.33 1.28 -3.63
N VAL A 238 4.72 2.31 -3.02
CA VAL A 238 4.59 3.64 -3.64
C VAL A 238 5.18 4.75 -2.79
N LEU A 239 4.65 5.09 -1.60
CA LEU A 239 5.08 6.31 -0.91
C LEU A 239 6.55 6.33 -0.49
N ILE A 240 7.09 5.22 0.03
CA ILE A 240 8.50 5.16 0.44
C ILE A 240 9.42 5.24 -0.79
N PRO A 241 9.26 4.40 -1.83
CA PRO A 241 10.04 4.54 -3.07
C PRO A 241 9.90 5.91 -3.74
N LEU A 242 8.70 6.48 -3.77
CA LEU A 242 8.44 7.80 -4.34
C LEU A 242 9.14 8.89 -3.53
N TYR A 243 9.12 8.82 -2.21
CA TYR A 243 9.87 9.71 -1.33
C TYR A 243 11.36 9.69 -1.67
N LEU A 244 11.99 8.51 -1.71
CA LEU A 244 13.43 8.40 -2.00
C LEU A 244 13.81 9.07 -3.34
N GLN A 245 12.97 8.92 -4.36
CA GLN A 245 13.23 9.50 -5.68
C GLN A 245 12.91 11.00 -5.76
N ALA A 246 11.84 11.46 -5.10
CA ALA A 246 11.37 12.83 -5.19
C ALA A 246 12.13 13.81 -4.28
N ARG A 247 12.62 13.36 -3.12
CA ARG A 247 13.19 14.27 -2.10
C ARG A 247 14.40 15.06 -2.56
N ARG A 248 15.20 14.49 -3.46
CA ARG A 248 16.38 15.16 -4.05
C ARG A 248 16.04 16.43 -4.84
N PHE A 249 14.78 16.61 -5.23
CA PHE A 249 14.32 17.77 -5.99
C PHE A 249 13.69 18.88 -5.13
N ASP A 250 13.54 18.68 -3.81
CA ASP A 250 12.93 19.64 -2.86
C ASP A 250 11.55 20.22 -3.31
N GLY A 251 10.76 19.41 -4.00
CA GLY A 251 9.46 19.79 -4.55
C GLY A 251 9.50 20.38 -5.97
N GLU A 252 10.68 20.62 -6.53
CA GLU A 252 10.87 21.07 -7.92
C GLU A 252 11.00 19.89 -8.88
N VAL A 253 9.95 19.07 -8.92
CA VAL A 253 9.80 17.94 -9.84
C VAL A 253 8.34 17.79 -10.22
N GLN A 254 8.05 17.55 -11.50
CA GLN A 254 6.70 17.28 -11.96
C GLN A 254 6.41 15.77 -11.85
N LEU A 255 5.35 15.40 -11.14
CA LEU A 255 4.89 14.02 -11.11
C LEU A 255 4.09 13.70 -12.38
N VAL A 256 4.50 12.65 -13.10
CA VAL A 256 3.81 12.14 -14.30
C VAL A 256 3.39 10.71 -14.02
N VAL A 257 2.09 10.45 -14.00
CA VAL A 257 1.56 9.23 -13.36
C VAL A 257 0.87 8.34 -14.38
N GLU A 258 1.38 7.13 -14.55
CA GLU A 258 0.68 6.05 -15.24
C GLU A 258 -0.40 5.46 -14.31
N ASN A 259 -1.56 5.17 -14.88
CA ASN A 259 -2.73 4.60 -14.21
C ASN A 259 -3.14 5.38 -12.96
N ILE A 260 -3.21 6.71 -13.07
CA ILE A 260 -3.48 7.60 -11.94
C ILE A 260 -4.76 7.21 -11.19
N GLN A 261 -4.64 7.05 -9.87
CA GLN A 261 -5.74 6.70 -9.00
C GLN A 261 -6.18 7.93 -8.20
N MET A 262 -7.24 8.62 -8.63
CA MET A 262 -7.66 9.88 -7.99
C MET A 262 -8.06 9.72 -6.52
N TRP A 263 -8.57 8.56 -6.12
CA TRP A 263 -8.84 8.26 -4.71
C TRP A 263 -7.54 8.18 -3.88
N TYR A 264 -6.44 7.68 -4.47
CA TYR A 264 -5.11 7.64 -3.84
C TYR A 264 -4.53 9.05 -3.72
N VAL A 265 -4.64 9.85 -4.79
CA VAL A 265 -4.24 11.27 -4.78
C VAL A 265 -4.99 12.04 -3.69
N GLY A 266 -6.29 11.82 -3.55
CA GLY A 266 -7.09 12.43 -2.47
C GLY A 266 -6.65 12.00 -1.08
N LYS A 267 -6.43 10.69 -0.87
CA LYS A 267 -6.02 10.10 0.41
C LYS A 267 -4.65 10.59 0.89
N TYR A 268 -3.70 10.74 -0.03
CA TYR A 268 -2.30 11.11 0.26
C TYR A 268 -1.94 12.53 -0.20
N LYS A 269 -2.92 13.39 -0.42
CA LYS A 269 -2.74 14.72 -1.00
C LYS A 269 -1.62 15.50 -0.32
N ARG A 270 -1.62 15.57 1.01
CA ARG A 270 -0.60 16.31 1.77
C ARG A 270 0.83 15.79 1.55
N VAL A 271 0.99 14.47 1.39
CA VAL A 271 2.29 13.86 1.10
C VAL A 271 2.72 14.22 -0.32
N LEU A 272 1.85 14.06 -1.31
CA LEU A 272 2.13 14.37 -2.71
C LEU A 272 2.46 15.86 -2.91
N ASP A 273 1.69 16.76 -2.29
CA ASP A 273 1.93 18.21 -2.30
C ASP A 273 3.29 18.58 -1.66
N ARG A 274 3.78 17.77 -0.70
CA ARG A 274 5.09 17.99 -0.08
C ARG A 274 6.24 17.46 -0.93
N LEU A 275 5.98 16.46 -1.77
CA LEU A 275 6.95 15.86 -2.70
C LEU A 275 7.07 16.63 -4.02
N SER A 276 6.00 17.31 -4.45
CA SER A 276 5.95 18.13 -5.67
C SER A 276 5.12 19.38 -5.44
N ARG A 277 5.65 20.55 -5.84
CA ARG A 277 4.94 21.84 -5.86
C ARG A 277 4.16 22.06 -7.16
N HIS A 278 4.29 21.13 -8.10
CA HIS A 278 3.67 21.16 -9.41
C HIS A 278 2.49 20.20 -9.48
N ASP A 279 1.54 20.47 -10.38
CA ASP A 279 0.36 19.62 -10.60
C ASP A 279 0.76 18.17 -10.96
N ILE A 280 -0.15 17.21 -10.80
CA ILE A 280 0.12 15.83 -11.25
C ILE A 280 -0.37 15.71 -12.69
N VAL A 281 0.50 15.20 -13.58
CA VAL A 281 0.13 14.90 -14.97
C VAL A 281 -0.40 13.46 -15.05
N ASP A 282 -1.65 13.31 -15.51
CA ASP A 282 -2.22 12.01 -15.86
C ASP A 282 -1.62 11.54 -17.20
N MET A 283 -0.68 10.59 -17.12
CA MET A 283 0.05 10.13 -18.31
C MET A 283 -0.89 9.49 -19.33
N ASP A 284 -1.87 8.69 -18.89
CA ASP A 284 -2.78 7.96 -19.78
C ASP A 284 -3.66 8.87 -20.64
N ARG A 285 -3.87 10.12 -20.19
CA ARG A 285 -4.78 11.09 -20.83
C ARG A 285 -4.08 12.33 -21.36
N ASP A 286 -2.76 12.38 -21.33
CA ASP A 286 -1.97 13.50 -21.82
C ASP A 286 -1.51 13.25 -23.26
N ASP A 287 -2.22 13.85 -24.21
CA ASP A 287 -1.94 13.78 -25.65
C ASP A 287 -0.80 14.70 -26.11
N LYS A 288 -0.24 15.49 -25.18
CA LYS A 288 0.83 16.45 -25.44
C LYS A 288 2.20 15.80 -25.30
N VAL A 289 3.15 16.31 -26.07
CA VAL A 289 4.58 16.07 -25.86
C VAL A 289 5.12 17.11 -24.88
N ARG A 290 5.45 16.66 -23.68
CA ARG A 290 6.02 17.49 -22.62
C ARG A 290 7.53 17.34 -22.58
N CYS A 291 8.23 18.46 -22.61
CA CYS A 291 9.69 18.50 -22.55
C CYS A 291 10.18 18.92 -21.17
N PHE A 292 11.18 18.20 -20.65
CA PHE A 292 11.74 18.38 -19.31
C PHE A 292 13.28 18.48 -19.40
N PRO A 293 13.94 19.17 -18.44
CA PRO A 293 15.40 19.25 -18.36
C PRO A 293 16.07 17.98 -17.77
N GLY A 294 15.26 16.97 -17.44
CA GLY A 294 15.68 15.66 -16.97
C GLY A 294 14.44 14.84 -16.57
N ALA A 295 14.62 13.53 -16.40
CA ALA A 295 13.54 12.66 -15.95
C ALA A 295 14.05 11.47 -15.14
N VAL A 296 13.22 11.02 -14.22
CA VAL A 296 13.32 9.70 -13.60
C VAL A 296 12.12 8.88 -14.04
N VAL A 297 12.34 7.67 -14.54
CA VAL A 297 11.27 6.74 -14.92
C VAL A 297 11.34 5.52 -14.04
N GLY A 298 10.30 5.30 -13.23
CA GLY A 298 10.25 4.25 -12.22
C GLY A 298 10.67 4.71 -10.83
N ILE A 299 10.22 3.95 -9.82
CA ILE A 299 10.50 4.17 -8.41
C ILE A 299 11.23 2.95 -7.84
N ARG A 300 12.29 3.20 -7.06
CA ARG A 300 13.16 2.15 -6.56
C ARG A 300 12.73 1.67 -5.17
N MET A 301 12.54 0.37 -5.02
CA MET A 301 12.40 -0.26 -3.72
C MET A 301 13.60 -1.18 -3.47
N HIS A 302 14.20 -1.07 -2.29
CA HIS A 302 15.36 -1.88 -1.91
C HIS A 302 15.19 -2.58 -0.56
N LYS A 303 14.08 -2.34 0.14
CA LYS A 303 13.66 -3.02 1.37
C LYS A 303 12.14 -2.92 1.48
N GLU A 304 11.46 -3.99 1.89
CA GLU A 304 10.00 -4.00 2.06
C GLU A 304 9.61 -3.10 3.24
N PHE A 305 8.66 -2.19 3.00
CA PHE A 305 8.14 -1.23 3.99
C PHE A 305 9.21 -0.48 4.83
N SER A 306 10.42 -0.35 4.29
CA SER A 306 11.54 0.26 5.00
C SER A 306 12.56 0.84 4.02
N ILE A 307 13.59 1.49 4.57
CA ILE A 307 14.71 2.07 3.84
C ILE A 307 15.98 1.45 4.41
N ASP A 308 16.72 0.73 3.57
CA ASP A 308 18.10 0.32 3.83
C ASP A 308 19.08 1.49 3.54
N PRO A 309 19.67 2.12 4.57
CA PRO A 309 20.53 3.30 4.38
C PRO A 309 21.84 2.96 3.65
N ALA A 310 22.31 1.71 3.69
CA ALA A 310 23.52 1.30 2.99
C ALA A 310 23.34 1.28 1.45
N ARG A 311 22.08 1.28 1.01
CA ARG A 311 21.70 1.13 -0.41
C ARG A 311 20.99 2.36 -0.96
N ASP A 312 20.68 3.33 -0.11
CA ASP A 312 20.17 4.63 -0.52
C ASP A 312 21.32 5.62 -0.77
N PRO A 313 21.51 6.10 -2.01
CA PRO A 313 22.60 7.01 -2.34
C PRO A 313 22.39 8.42 -1.77
N THR A 314 21.20 8.75 -1.27
CA THR A 314 20.89 10.06 -0.67
C THR A 314 21.15 10.10 0.84
N GLY A 315 21.48 8.96 1.45
CA GLY A 315 21.70 8.83 2.89
C GLY A 315 20.41 8.90 3.73
N HIS A 316 19.25 8.73 3.10
CA HIS A 316 17.96 8.71 3.79
C HIS A 316 17.74 7.36 4.47
N SER A 317 17.02 7.39 5.59
CA SER A 317 16.58 6.21 6.33
C SER A 317 15.15 6.37 6.85
N MET A 318 14.61 5.35 7.51
CA MET A 318 13.24 5.40 8.05
C MET A 318 12.99 6.57 9.03
N PRO A 319 13.94 6.97 9.91
CA PRO A 319 13.82 8.18 10.72
C PRO A 319 13.61 9.47 9.92
N GLU A 320 14.28 9.65 8.79
CA GLU A 320 14.04 10.82 7.93
C GLU A 320 12.66 10.75 7.28
N PHE A 321 12.21 9.57 6.87
CA PHE A 321 10.87 9.37 6.29
C PHE A 321 9.75 9.62 7.32
N THR A 322 9.83 9.07 8.53
CA THR A 322 8.83 9.30 9.58
C THR A 322 8.86 10.75 10.06
N LYS A 323 10.04 11.39 10.11
CA LYS A 323 10.14 12.84 10.33
C LYS A 323 9.44 13.63 9.23
N PHE A 324 9.65 13.28 7.96
CA PHE A 324 8.97 13.91 6.83
C PHE A 324 7.45 13.80 6.95
N LEU A 325 6.92 12.64 7.34
CA LEU A 325 5.48 12.47 7.59
C LEU A 325 5.00 13.32 8.76
N ARG A 326 5.75 13.33 9.87
CA ARG A 326 5.46 14.18 11.04
C ARG A 326 5.37 15.65 10.66
N ASP A 327 6.33 16.17 9.90
CA ASP A 327 6.32 17.54 9.42
C ASP A 327 5.12 17.79 8.48
N THR A 328 4.85 16.86 7.57
CA THR A 328 3.75 16.93 6.58
C THR A 328 2.38 17.03 7.23
N PHE A 329 2.15 16.30 8.33
CA PHE A 329 0.87 16.29 9.04
C PHE A 329 0.84 17.21 10.28
N ALA A 330 1.92 17.94 10.53
CA ALA A 330 2.14 18.77 11.71
C ALA A 330 1.89 17.99 13.02
N LEU A 331 2.47 16.79 13.13
CA LEU A 331 2.32 15.93 14.30
C LEU A 331 3.24 16.44 15.42
N PRO A 332 2.71 16.70 16.63
CA PRO A 332 3.46 17.45 17.65
C PRO A 332 4.48 16.62 18.43
N ARG A 333 4.39 15.27 18.42
CA ARG A 333 5.23 14.42 19.27
C ARG A 333 6.32 13.71 18.45
N ASP A 334 7.58 13.84 18.89
CA ASP A 334 8.70 12.99 18.48
C ASP A 334 9.04 11.88 19.46
N ALA A 335 8.63 11.97 20.72
CA ALA A 335 8.93 10.99 21.75
C ALA A 335 7.66 10.51 22.50
N PRO A 336 7.65 9.25 23.00
CA PRO A 336 6.64 8.78 23.93
C PRO A 336 6.69 9.58 25.25
N VAL A 337 5.67 9.41 26.09
CA VAL A 337 5.61 10.07 27.41
C VAL A 337 6.77 9.55 28.27
N SER A 338 7.60 10.47 28.78
CA SER A 338 8.57 10.13 29.82
C SER A 338 7.87 9.99 31.16
N LEU A 339 8.01 8.81 31.76
CA LEU A 339 7.50 8.52 33.10
C LEU A 339 8.51 8.83 34.22
N VAL A 340 9.73 9.27 33.86
CA VAL A 340 10.83 9.53 34.81
C VAL A 340 10.66 10.89 35.50
N ASP A 341 10.15 11.91 34.80
CA ASP A 341 10.07 13.30 35.28
C ASP A 341 8.63 13.83 35.49
N SER A 342 7.60 12.98 35.34
CA SER A 342 6.21 13.45 35.35
C SER A 342 5.70 13.75 36.77
N ALA A 343 5.65 15.04 37.13
CA ALA A 343 5.00 15.55 38.36
C ALA A 343 3.47 15.30 38.41
N ALA A 344 2.89 14.88 37.28
CA ALA A 344 1.52 14.41 37.15
C ALA A 344 1.53 12.98 36.60
N ALA A 345 0.70 12.10 37.15
CA ALA A 345 0.58 10.70 36.74
C ALA A 345 -0.02 10.56 35.32
N VAL A 346 0.76 10.89 34.29
CA VAL A 346 0.35 10.69 32.89
C VAL A 346 0.42 9.20 32.60
N ARG A 347 -0.71 8.61 32.21
CA ARG A 347 -0.77 7.21 31.80
C ARG A 347 -0.33 7.10 30.34
N PRO A 348 0.60 6.19 30.00
CA PRO A 348 0.91 5.92 28.61
C PRO A 348 -0.32 5.47 27.84
N ARG A 349 -0.45 5.93 26.61
CA ARG A 349 -1.62 5.66 25.77
C ARG A 349 -1.34 4.47 24.85
N LEU A 350 -2.13 3.40 25.01
CA LEU A 350 -2.12 2.21 24.18
C LEU A 350 -3.24 2.31 23.13
N MET A 351 -2.89 2.43 21.86
CA MET A 351 -3.83 2.29 20.77
C MET A 351 -3.94 0.83 20.32
N ILE A 352 -5.14 0.28 20.33
CA ILE A 352 -5.44 -1.04 19.75
C ILE A 352 -6.12 -0.82 18.40
N ILE A 353 -5.48 -1.25 17.32
CA ILE A 353 -6.05 -1.21 15.97
C ILE A 353 -7.12 -2.29 15.85
N SER A 354 -8.38 -1.85 15.79
CA SER A 354 -9.53 -2.72 15.53
C SER A 354 -9.66 -2.98 14.03
N ARG A 355 -10.21 -4.16 13.69
CA ARG A 355 -10.38 -4.60 12.30
C ARG A 355 -11.80 -5.09 12.09
N ARG A 356 -12.42 -4.69 10.97
CA ARG A 356 -13.74 -5.17 10.52
C ARG A 356 -13.66 -6.39 9.60
N HIS A 357 -12.47 -6.68 9.09
CA HIS A 357 -12.14 -7.80 8.19
C HIS A 357 -11.31 -8.87 8.92
N PRO A 358 -11.10 -10.07 8.33
CA PRO A 358 -10.46 -11.21 8.99
C PRO A 358 -9.12 -10.87 9.65
N ARG A 359 -8.77 -11.63 10.69
CA ARG A 359 -7.76 -11.36 11.75
C ARG A 359 -8.20 -10.25 12.69
N LYS A 360 -9.46 -10.32 13.10
CA LYS A 360 -10.05 -9.55 14.20
C LYS A 360 -9.51 -10.05 15.52
N LEU A 361 -9.43 -9.15 16.50
CA LEU A 361 -9.26 -9.53 17.89
C LEU A 361 -10.67 -9.80 18.46
N MET A 362 -10.93 -11.01 18.92
CA MET A 362 -12.28 -11.47 19.31
C MET A 362 -12.65 -11.08 20.74
N ASN A 363 -11.66 -10.81 21.58
CA ASN A 363 -11.80 -10.51 23.01
C ASN A 363 -11.17 -9.15 23.37
N VAL A 364 -11.42 -8.13 22.54
CA VAL A 364 -10.87 -6.77 22.71
C VAL A 364 -11.23 -6.19 24.08
N GLU A 365 -12.47 -6.37 24.54
CA GLU A 365 -12.92 -5.83 25.82
C GLU A 365 -12.16 -6.42 27.01
N GLU A 366 -11.81 -7.71 26.97
CA GLU A 366 -10.94 -8.31 27.96
C GLU A 366 -9.52 -7.75 27.90
N VAL A 367 -8.95 -7.60 26.70
CA VAL A 367 -7.61 -7.07 26.49
C VAL A 367 -7.51 -5.62 27.00
N VAL A 368 -8.53 -4.80 26.73
CA VAL A 368 -8.67 -3.44 27.27
C VAL A 368 -8.64 -3.46 28.79
N ARG A 369 -9.46 -4.31 29.44
CA ARG A 369 -9.48 -4.43 30.91
C ARG A 369 -8.13 -4.81 31.50
N VAL A 370 -7.38 -5.70 30.85
CA VAL A 370 -6.02 -6.08 31.28
C VAL A 370 -5.05 -4.91 31.13
N ALA A 371 -5.05 -4.22 30.00
CA ALA A 371 -4.17 -3.08 29.74
C ALA A 371 -4.44 -1.89 30.69
N GLU A 372 -5.71 -1.57 30.94
CA GLU A 372 -6.10 -0.54 31.90
C GLU A 372 -5.68 -0.89 33.33
N ARG A 373 -5.78 -2.17 33.72
CA ARG A 373 -5.30 -2.67 35.01
C ARG A 373 -3.78 -2.55 35.15
N ILE A 374 -3.03 -2.71 34.07
CA ILE A 374 -1.57 -2.50 34.06
C ILE A 374 -1.24 -1.00 34.20
N GLY A 375 -2.12 -0.13 33.73
CA GLY A 375 -2.00 1.32 33.89
C GLY A 375 -2.01 2.12 32.58
N PHE A 376 -2.29 1.48 31.45
CA PHE A 376 -2.44 2.20 30.17
C PHE A 376 -3.76 2.98 30.13
N GLU A 377 -3.76 4.11 29.41
CA GLU A 377 -4.97 4.67 28.83
C GLU A 377 -5.20 3.99 27.47
N VAL A 378 -6.31 3.26 27.31
CA VAL A 378 -6.53 2.47 26.10
C VAL A 378 -7.47 3.20 25.14
N VAL A 379 -7.10 3.25 23.87
CA VAL A 379 -7.94 3.79 22.78
C VAL A 379 -8.05 2.78 21.66
N ILE A 380 -9.28 2.58 21.17
CA ILE A 380 -9.53 1.74 20.01
C ILE A 380 -9.40 2.58 18.74
N GLY A 381 -8.44 2.24 17.89
CA GLY A 381 -8.26 2.86 16.58
C GLY A 381 -9.07 2.08 15.52
N ASP A 382 -9.99 2.75 14.83
CA ASP A 382 -10.65 2.25 13.63
C ASP A 382 -10.19 3.10 12.44
N PRO A 383 -9.13 2.70 11.72
CA PRO A 383 -8.58 3.50 10.64
C PRO A 383 -9.62 3.68 9.54
N PRO A 384 -10.00 4.92 9.21
CA PRO A 384 -11.00 5.15 8.18
C PRO A 384 -10.48 4.72 6.81
N PHE A 385 -11.32 4.04 6.02
CA PHE A 385 -11.00 3.66 4.66
C PHE A 385 -11.26 4.84 3.71
N ASN A 386 -10.32 5.15 2.82
CA ASN A 386 -10.44 6.15 1.75
C ASN A 386 -10.72 7.60 2.20
N VAL A 387 -10.11 8.05 3.29
CA VAL A 387 -10.11 9.47 3.69
C VAL A 387 -8.69 10.00 3.85
N ASP A 388 -8.53 11.32 3.95
CA ASP A 388 -7.24 11.95 4.29
C ASP A 388 -6.64 11.30 5.55
N VAL A 389 -5.41 10.83 5.43
CA VAL A 389 -4.75 10.08 6.52
C VAL A 389 -4.39 10.95 7.73
N GLY A 390 -4.44 12.27 7.60
CA GLY A 390 -3.85 13.18 8.58
C GLY A 390 -4.60 13.26 9.92
N GLU A 391 -5.92 13.09 9.94
CA GLU A 391 -6.65 13.04 11.23
C GLU A 391 -6.28 11.81 12.03
N PHE A 392 -6.26 10.64 11.39
CA PHE A 392 -5.88 9.39 12.05
C PHE A 392 -4.40 9.38 12.43
N ALA A 393 -3.52 9.95 11.59
CA ALA A 393 -2.11 10.13 11.93
C ALA A 393 -1.91 10.93 13.23
N ARG A 394 -2.73 11.95 13.50
CA ARG A 394 -2.68 12.70 14.77
C ARG A 394 -3.12 11.87 15.96
N GLU A 395 -4.13 11.02 15.80
CA GLU A 395 -4.54 10.11 16.87
C GLU A 395 -3.48 9.05 17.15
N VAL A 396 -2.82 8.52 16.12
CA VAL A 396 -1.71 7.57 16.28
C VAL A 396 -0.49 8.23 16.92
N ASN A 397 -0.13 9.46 16.52
CA ASN A 397 1.00 10.18 17.12
C ASN A 397 0.83 10.48 18.62
N ARG A 398 -0.41 10.44 19.12
CA ARG A 398 -0.71 10.56 20.55
C ARG A 398 -0.50 9.27 21.34
N ALA A 399 -0.31 8.13 20.68
CA ALA A 399 -0.08 6.85 21.34
C ALA A 399 1.41 6.65 21.68
N ASP A 400 1.67 5.98 22.80
CA ASP A 400 2.99 5.52 23.22
C ASP A 400 3.21 4.05 22.87
N VAL A 401 2.11 3.32 22.68
CA VAL A 401 2.08 1.95 22.19
C VAL A 401 1.01 1.82 21.11
N LEU A 402 1.34 1.22 19.97
CA LEU A 402 0.37 0.75 18.99
C LEU A 402 0.36 -0.78 18.97
N MET A 403 -0.82 -1.36 19.10
CA MET A 403 -1.02 -2.81 19.09
C MET A 403 -2.02 -3.19 18.01
N GLY A 404 -1.80 -4.32 17.35
CA GLY A 404 -2.81 -4.92 16.51
C GLY A 404 -2.41 -6.30 16.01
N VAL A 405 -3.41 -7.03 15.49
CA VAL A 405 -3.14 -8.27 14.75
C VAL A 405 -2.48 -7.94 13.43
N HIS A 406 -1.44 -8.69 13.06
CA HIS A 406 -0.67 -8.53 11.83
C HIS A 406 -1.56 -8.21 10.63
N GLY A 407 -1.22 -7.15 9.90
CA GLY A 407 -1.91 -6.70 8.71
C GLY A 407 -1.78 -5.20 8.48
N ALA A 408 -2.36 -4.73 7.37
CA ALA A 408 -2.16 -3.36 6.87
C ALA A 408 -2.48 -2.25 7.88
N GLY A 409 -3.31 -2.50 8.89
CA GLY A 409 -3.57 -1.51 9.95
C GLY A 409 -2.32 -1.12 10.75
N LEU A 410 -1.32 -2.02 10.86
CA LEU A 410 -0.06 -1.75 11.55
C LEU A 410 0.87 -0.80 10.78
N THR A 411 0.59 -0.51 9.50
CA THR A 411 1.30 0.53 8.74
C THR A 411 1.21 1.90 9.40
N ASN A 412 0.19 2.15 10.22
CA ASN A 412 0.08 3.37 11.01
C ASN A 412 1.24 3.59 12.01
N SER A 413 2.06 2.55 12.28
CA SER A 413 3.29 2.69 13.07
C SER A 413 4.24 3.79 12.56
N VAL A 414 4.19 4.17 11.27
CA VAL A 414 4.98 5.28 10.72
C VAL A 414 4.68 6.65 11.35
N PHE A 415 3.54 6.78 12.05
CA PHE A 415 3.13 8.03 12.73
C PHE A 415 3.41 8.02 14.23
N LEU A 416 3.90 6.90 14.77
CA LEU A 416 4.31 6.83 16.17
C LEU A 416 5.54 7.71 16.43
N PRO A 417 5.67 8.29 17.63
CA PRO A 417 6.90 8.95 18.03
C PRO A 417 8.06 7.95 18.11
N THR A 418 9.28 8.42 17.84
CA THR A 418 10.51 7.65 18.01
C THR A 418 10.62 7.15 19.45
N GLY A 419 10.94 5.87 19.62
CA GLY A 419 10.97 5.22 20.93
C GLY A 419 9.63 4.65 21.39
N ALA A 420 8.51 4.90 20.70
CA ALA A 420 7.25 4.23 21.01
C ALA A 420 7.32 2.72 20.76
N VAL A 421 6.35 1.97 21.30
CA VAL A 421 6.29 0.51 21.17
C VAL A 421 5.31 0.10 20.08
N LEU A 422 5.72 -0.80 19.19
CA LEU A 422 4.83 -1.53 18.28
C LEU A 422 4.66 -2.96 18.79
N ILE A 423 3.43 -3.32 19.17
CA ILE A 423 3.06 -4.70 19.52
C ILE A 423 2.34 -5.35 18.34
N GLN A 424 2.96 -6.35 17.72
CA GLN A 424 2.34 -7.17 16.70
C GLN A 424 1.81 -8.48 17.29
N VAL A 425 0.51 -8.71 17.18
CA VAL A 425 -0.06 -10.06 17.37
C VAL A 425 0.07 -10.82 16.05
N VAL A 426 0.98 -11.79 16.02
CA VAL A 426 1.24 -12.66 14.87
C VAL A 426 0.18 -13.77 14.85
N PRO A 427 -0.61 -13.89 13.77
CA PRO A 427 -1.61 -14.94 13.63
C PRO A 427 -0.98 -16.34 13.66
N TYR A 428 -1.79 -17.34 14.01
CA TYR A 428 -1.36 -18.72 13.95
C TYR A 428 -0.99 -19.14 12.51
N GLY A 429 -0.10 -20.12 12.37
CA GLY A 429 0.23 -20.71 11.06
C GLY A 429 1.64 -20.44 10.55
N LYS A 430 2.63 -20.34 11.45
CA LYS A 430 4.05 -20.06 11.11
C LYS A 430 4.25 -18.72 10.39
N MET A 431 3.58 -17.68 10.89
CA MET A 431 3.60 -16.33 10.30
C MET A 431 4.69 -15.44 10.89
N GLU A 432 5.53 -15.93 11.81
CA GLU A 432 6.50 -15.13 12.57
C GLU A 432 7.54 -14.45 11.68
N HIS A 433 8.09 -15.18 10.71
CA HIS A 433 9.07 -14.62 9.79
C HIS A 433 8.46 -13.51 8.92
N ILE A 434 7.29 -13.77 8.36
CA ILE A 434 6.53 -12.78 7.56
C ILE A 434 6.21 -11.55 8.42
N GLY A 435 5.69 -11.75 9.63
CA GLY A 435 5.36 -10.67 10.54
C GLY A 435 6.57 -9.80 10.91
N LYS A 436 7.74 -10.43 11.10
CA LYS A 436 9.00 -9.73 11.37
C LYS A 436 9.49 -8.94 10.14
N VAL A 437 9.49 -9.53 8.94
CA VAL A 437 9.92 -8.82 7.73
C VAL A 437 8.99 -7.65 7.39
N ASP A 438 7.67 -7.84 7.53
CA ASP A 438 6.68 -6.83 7.14
C ASP A 438 6.58 -5.65 8.10
N PHE A 439 6.86 -5.86 9.40
CA PHE A 439 6.66 -4.85 10.44
C PHE A 439 7.69 -4.84 11.57
N GLY A 440 8.34 -5.97 11.88
CA GLY A 440 9.36 -6.05 12.91
C GLY A 440 10.62 -5.27 12.55
N ASP A 441 11.28 -5.66 11.45
CA ASP A 441 12.48 -4.99 10.96
C ASP A 441 12.17 -3.51 10.59
N PRO A 442 11.07 -3.18 9.88
CA PRO A 442 10.67 -1.78 9.67
C PRO A 442 10.47 -0.98 10.96
N ALA A 443 9.90 -1.57 12.02
CA ALA A 443 9.72 -0.87 13.29
C ALA A 443 11.05 -0.54 13.95
N GLU A 444 12.01 -1.47 13.93
CA GLU A 444 13.36 -1.22 14.44
C GLU A 444 14.07 -0.14 13.60
N ASP A 445 13.95 -0.18 12.28
CA ASP A 445 14.50 0.85 11.39
C ASP A 445 13.88 2.23 11.68
N MET A 446 12.58 2.29 11.99
CA MET A 446 11.86 3.50 12.43
C MET A 446 12.27 3.98 13.84
N ARG A 447 13.14 3.25 14.54
CA ARG A 447 13.53 3.46 15.94
C ARG A 447 12.36 3.31 16.91
N LEU A 448 11.46 2.37 16.62
CA LEU A 448 10.44 1.91 17.54
C LEU A 448 10.92 0.67 18.28
N LYS A 449 10.34 0.41 19.45
CA LYS A 449 10.52 -0.87 20.12
C LYS A 449 9.52 -1.86 19.57
N TYR A 450 10.01 -2.86 18.84
CA TYR A 450 9.18 -3.96 18.36
C TYR A 450 9.00 -5.03 19.45
N MET A 451 7.76 -5.52 19.58
CA MET A 451 7.36 -6.61 20.46
C MET A 451 6.34 -7.49 19.71
N ALA A 452 6.54 -8.81 19.73
CA ALA A 452 5.69 -9.75 19.01
C ALA A 452 5.02 -10.75 19.97
N TYR A 453 3.76 -11.07 19.70
CA TYR A 453 3.03 -12.16 20.34
C TYR A 453 2.58 -13.18 19.29
N SER A 454 3.13 -14.40 19.34
CA SER A 454 2.67 -15.49 18.48
C SER A 454 1.41 -16.15 19.04
N ALA A 455 0.31 -16.03 18.31
CA ALA A 455 -0.93 -16.71 18.64
C ALA A 455 -0.77 -18.24 18.47
N GLY A 456 -1.15 -18.96 19.52
CA GLY A 456 -1.21 -20.42 19.52
C GLY A 456 -2.42 -20.94 18.74
N VAL A 457 -2.43 -22.26 18.52
CA VAL A 457 -3.52 -22.93 17.80
C VAL A 457 -4.89 -22.72 18.48
N GLU A 458 -4.92 -22.73 19.81
CA GLU A 458 -6.16 -22.51 20.60
C GLU A 458 -6.65 -21.06 20.59
N GLU A 459 -5.80 -20.12 20.17
CA GLU A 459 -6.14 -18.70 20.03
C GLU A 459 -6.66 -18.37 18.63
N SER A 460 -6.59 -19.31 17.68
CA SER A 460 -7.05 -19.14 16.30
C SER A 460 -8.44 -19.73 16.11
N THR A 461 -9.33 -18.97 15.45
CA THR A 461 -10.65 -19.50 15.07
C THR A 461 -10.60 -20.63 14.05
N LEU A 462 -9.45 -20.91 13.42
CA LEU A 462 -9.32 -21.99 12.45
C LEU A 462 -9.69 -23.36 13.03
N VAL A 463 -9.44 -23.58 14.33
CA VAL A 463 -9.85 -24.81 15.02
C VAL A 463 -11.36 -24.97 14.99
N GLU A 464 -12.09 -23.89 15.27
CA GLU A 464 -13.55 -23.86 15.28
C GLU A 464 -14.13 -23.95 13.86
N THR A 465 -13.52 -23.26 12.88
CA THR A 465 -14.08 -23.11 11.53
C THR A 465 -13.71 -24.23 10.56
N LEU A 466 -12.51 -24.82 10.70
CA LEU A 466 -12.00 -25.86 9.79
C LEU A 466 -11.86 -27.23 10.45
N GLY A 467 -11.85 -27.29 11.79
CA GLY A 467 -11.56 -28.50 12.55
C GLY A 467 -10.07 -28.77 12.70
N ARG A 468 -9.71 -29.49 13.78
CA ARG A 468 -8.30 -29.76 14.15
C ARG A 468 -7.52 -30.56 13.11
N ASP A 469 -8.19 -31.40 12.34
CA ASP A 469 -7.54 -32.28 11.37
C ASP A 469 -7.25 -31.61 10.03
N HIS A 470 -7.82 -30.42 9.77
CA HIS A 470 -7.59 -29.70 8.53
C HIS A 470 -6.11 -29.31 8.39
N PRO A 471 -5.48 -29.43 7.19
CA PRO A 471 -4.05 -29.14 7.01
C PRO A 471 -3.61 -27.77 7.52
N ALA A 472 -4.44 -26.73 7.32
CA ALA A 472 -4.16 -25.39 7.83
C ALA A 472 -4.06 -25.28 9.37
N VAL A 473 -4.60 -26.25 10.10
CA VAL A 473 -4.53 -26.33 11.57
C VAL A 473 -3.49 -27.35 12.02
N ARG A 474 -3.45 -28.53 11.41
CA ARG A 474 -2.59 -29.64 11.85
C ARG A 474 -1.15 -29.55 11.34
N ASP A 475 -0.96 -29.05 10.12
CA ASP A 475 0.33 -28.99 9.43
C ASP A 475 0.47 -27.67 8.63
N PRO A 476 0.72 -26.54 9.31
CA PRO A 476 0.89 -25.27 8.63
C PRO A 476 1.99 -25.25 7.57
N GLU A 477 3.05 -26.06 7.72
CA GLU A 477 4.11 -26.11 6.70
C GLU A 477 3.59 -26.63 5.36
N SER A 478 2.64 -27.56 5.36
CA SER A 478 2.02 -28.02 4.11
C SER A 478 1.30 -26.90 3.36
N VAL A 479 0.71 -25.94 4.09
CA VAL A 479 0.08 -24.76 3.52
C VAL A 479 1.13 -23.83 2.91
N HIS A 480 2.24 -23.59 3.61
CA HIS A 480 3.37 -22.80 3.07
C HIS A 480 3.96 -23.43 1.81
N ARG A 481 4.16 -24.76 1.80
CA ARG A 481 4.62 -25.51 0.61
C ARG A 481 3.63 -25.45 -0.57
N SER A 482 2.37 -25.14 -0.30
CA SER A 482 1.34 -24.97 -1.34
C SER A 482 1.33 -23.56 -1.96
N GLY A 483 2.25 -22.69 -1.54
CA GLY A 483 2.45 -21.36 -2.09
C GLY A 483 1.69 -20.24 -1.37
N TRP A 484 2.06 -19.00 -1.68
CA TRP A 484 1.55 -17.79 -1.02
C TRP A 484 0.03 -17.67 -1.05
N GLY A 485 -0.62 -18.03 -2.17
CA GLY A 485 -2.08 -17.95 -2.28
C GLY A 485 -2.82 -18.73 -1.18
N LYS A 486 -2.28 -19.89 -0.76
CA LYS A 486 -2.86 -20.69 0.34
C LYS A 486 -2.54 -20.13 1.72
N VAL A 487 -1.34 -19.58 1.91
CA VAL A 487 -0.96 -18.86 3.14
C VAL A 487 -1.88 -17.66 3.33
N ALA A 488 -2.06 -16.83 2.30
CA ALA A 488 -2.94 -15.67 2.33
C ALA A 488 -4.40 -16.07 2.58
N GLU A 489 -4.89 -17.10 1.88
CA GLU A 489 -6.26 -17.61 2.05
C GLU A 489 -6.54 -18.00 3.51
N TYR A 490 -5.71 -18.87 4.10
CA TYR A 490 -5.98 -19.42 5.42
C TYR A 490 -5.54 -18.50 6.55
N TYR A 491 -4.30 -18.04 6.52
CA TYR A 491 -3.71 -17.35 7.66
C TYR A 491 -3.95 -15.84 7.67
N LEU A 492 -4.26 -15.23 6.52
CA LEU A 492 -4.61 -13.82 6.44
C LEU A 492 -6.11 -13.58 6.21
N GLY A 493 -6.80 -14.56 5.59
CA GLY A 493 -8.18 -14.42 5.12
C GLY A 493 -9.25 -15.17 5.91
N LYS A 494 -8.90 -16.20 6.69
CA LYS A 494 -9.90 -17.09 7.33
C LYS A 494 -9.78 -17.25 8.84
N GLN A 495 -8.82 -16.59 9.49
CA GLN A 495 -8.66 -16.67 10.93
C GLN A 495 -8.91 -15.34 11.62
N ASP A 496 -9.57 -15.38 12.76
CA ASP A 496 -9.61 -14.35 13.78
C ASP A 496 -8.88 -14.87 15.04
N ILE A 497 -8.48 -13.96 15.91
CA ILE A 497 -7.61 -14.26 17.06
C ILE A 497 -8.35 -13.96 18.36
N ARG A 498 -8.38 -14.93 19.28
CA ARG A 498 -8.83 -14.77 20.67
C ARG A 498 -7.62 -14.96 21.58
N LEU A 499 -7.11 -13.87 22.14
CA LEU A 499 -5.89 -13.90 22.94
C LEU A 499 -6.09 -14.62 24.27
N ASP A 500 -5.16 -15.51 24.61
CA ASP A 500 -4.99 -16.02 25.96
C ASP A 500 -4.37 -14.92 26.83
N LEU A 501 -5.20 -14.33 27.69
CA LEU A 501 -4.80 -13.19 28.51
C LEU A 501 -3.70 -13.54 29.52
N ALA A 502 -3.63 -14.78 29.99
CA ALA A 502 -2.59 -15.18 30.93
C ALA A 502 -1.20 -15.22 30.26
N ARG A 503 -1.18 -15.60 28.98
CA ARG A 503 0.03 -15.59 28.15
C ARG A 503 0.35 -14.21 27.58
N PHE A 504 -0.67 -13.40 27.31
CA PHE A 504 -0.51 -12.09 26.69
C PHE A 504 -0.15 -10.98 27.70
N GLU A 505 -0.67 -11.04 28.93
CA GLU A 505 -0.44 -10.02 29.95
C GLU A 505 1.05 -9.69 30.21
N PRO A 506 1.98 -10.66 30.28
CA PRO A 506 3.41 -10.38 30.42
C PRO A 506 3.95 -9.41 29.36
N LEU A 507 3.53 -9.54 28.09
CA LEU A 507 4.01 -8.66 27.02
C LEU A 507 3.56 -7.20 27.22
N LEU A 508 2.34 -6.99 27.71
CA LEU A 508 1.85 -5.65 28.04
C LEU A 508 2.62 -5.04 29.22
N ARG A 509 3.04 -5.87 30.18
CA ARG A 509 3.89 -5.43 31.30
C ARG A 509 5.28 -5.05 30.81
N ASP A 510 5.88 -5.84 29.93
CA ASP A 510 7.17 -5.53 29.31
C ASP A 510 7.12 -4.21 28.52
N ALA A 511 6.03 -3.95 27.79
CA ALA A 511 5.81 -2.69 27.09
C ALA A 511 5.71 -1.50 28.06
N MET A 512 4.96 -1.64 29.15
CA MET A 512 4.85 -0.62 30.19
C MET A 512 6.19 -0.36 30.87
N ASP A 513 6.94 -1.42 31.19
CA ASP A 513 8.22 -1.30 31.87
C ASP A 513 9.28 -0.71 30.93
N TYR A 514 9.25 -1.02 29.63
CA TYR A 514 10.08 -0.33 28.64
C TYR A 514 9.87 1.19 28.66
N LEU A 515 8.61 1.64 28.66
CA LEU A 515 8.29 3.08 28.71
C LEU A 515 8.69 3.76 30.02
N LYS A 516 8.77 3.03 31.14
CA LYS A 516 9.25 3.58 32.43
C LYS A 516 10.76 3.81 32.47
N HIS A 517 11.53 3.11 31.65
CA HIS A 517 12.99 3.10 31.69
C HIS A 517 13.63 3.73 30.45
N GLN A 518 12.84 4.43 29.62
CA GLN A 518 13.36 5.17 28.47
C GLN A 518 14.13 6.43 28.84
#